data_AF-A0A8K0JZS2-F1
#
_entry.id   AF-A0A8K0JZS2-F1
#
_cell.length_a   1.000
_cell.length_b   1.000
_cell.length_c   1.000
_cell.angle_alpha   90.00
_cell.angle_beta   90.00
_cell.angle_gamma   90.00
#
_symmetry.space_group_name_H-M   'P 1'
#
loop_
_entity.id
_entity.type
_entity.pdbx_description
1 polymer ?
#
loop_
_entity_poly.entity_id
_entity_poly.type
_entity_poly.pdbx_seq_one_letter_code
_entity_poly.pdbx_strand_id
1 'polypeptide(L)'
;MLVAARMADSTVDSTRRLNVKKQTLDDAYAAPANFLEIDVINPITHGVGKKRYTDYEVRMRTNLPVFKVKESSVRRRYSDFEWLRNELERDSKFCERIAGHPLAQNERCLHMFLQELVIDKNYVPGKIRNT
;
A
#
# COMPACT_ATOMS: atom_id res chain seq x y z
N MET A 1 26.63 64.12 15.32
CA MET A 1 25.63 63.47 16.19
C MET A 1 25.02 62.32 15.40
N LEU A 2 24.87 61.16 16.05
CA LEU A 2 24.72 59.80 15.52
C LEU A 2 23.73 59.58 14.36
N VAL A 3 24.11 58.66 13.46
CA VAL A 3 23.29 57.99 12.44
C VAL A 3 22.25 57.08 13.09
N ALA A 4 21.00 57.11 12.59
CA ALA A 4 20.05 56.01 12.78
C ALA A 4 19.14 55.89 11.55
N ALA A 5 19.60 55.14 10.54
CA ALA A 5 18.73 54.62 9.50
C ALA A 5 17.75 53.62 10.13
N ARG A 6 16.46 53.95 10.13
CA ARG A 6 15.41 52.98 10.52
C ARG A 6 15.30 51.94 9.39
N MET A 7 15.79 50.73 9.65
CA MET A 7 15.51 49.55 8.82
C MET A 7 13.99 49.37 8.75
N ALA A 8 13.44 49.35 7.54
CA ALA A 8 12.07 48.92 7.30
C ALA A 8 11.97 47.42 7.62
N ASP A 9 11.11 47.09 8.58
CA ASP A 9 10.89 45.76 9.11
C ASP A 9 10.24 44.85 8.03
N SER A 10 11.05 43.98 7.44
CA SER A 10 10.67 43.03 6.37
C SER A 10 10.12 41.70 6.93
N THR A 11 9.40 41.72 8.05
CA THR A 11 8.99 40.49 8.78
C THR A 11 7.58 40.00 8.46
N VAL A 12 6.78 40.74 7.69
CA VAL A 12 5.37 40.41 7.43
C VAL A 12 5.17 39.32 6.37
N ASP A 13 6.16 39.04 5.52
CA ASP A 13 6.04 38.01 4.46
C ASP A 13 6.45 36.60 4.95
N SER A 14 7.27 36.51 6.00
CA SER A 14 7.77 35.24 6.55
C SER A 14 6.70 34.39 7.24
N THR A 15 5.53 34.97 7.56
CA THR A 15 4.39 34.27 8.20
C THR A 15 3.16 34.19 7.31
N ARG A 16 3.28 34.50 6.01
CA ARG A 16 2.16 34.44 5.07
C ARG A 16 1.66 33.00 4.93
N ARG A 17 0.44 32.74 5.43
CA ARG A 17 -0.23 31.45 5.28
C ARG A 17 -0.47 31.14 3.81
N LEU A 18 -0.09 29.95 3.38
CA LEU A 18 -0.37 29.45 2.05
C LEU A 18 -1.89 29.38 1.85
N ASN A 19 -2.36 29.70 0.65
CA ASN A 19 -3.77 29.62 0.30
C ASN A 19 -4.17 28.13 0.14
N VAL A 20 -4.46 27.48 1.26
CA VAL A 20 -4.89 26.07 1.28
C VAL A 20 -6.29 25.97 0.72
N LYS A 21 -6.53 25.08 -0.26
CA LYS A 21 -7.88 24.75 -0.71
C LYS A 21 -8.70 24.35 0.52
N LYS A 22 -9.81 25.04 0.78
CA LYS A 22 -10.69 24.74 1.92
C LYS A 22 -11.11 23.28 1.82
N GLN A 23 -10.75 22.47 2.81
CA GLN A 23 -11.29 21.11 2.94
C GLN A 23 -12.80 21.23 3.06
N THR A 24 -13.54 20.45 2.27
CA THR A 24 -15.00 20.50 2.31
C THR A 24 -15.50 19.87 3.62
N LEU A 25 -16.67 20.29 4.10
CA LEU A 25 -17.25 19.70 5.31
C LEU A 25 -17.51 18.20 5.11
N ASP A 26 -17.91 17.79 3.90
CA ASP A 26 -18.04 16.38 3.53
C ASP A 26 -16.71 15.61 3.67
N ASP A 27 -15.57 16.19 3.27
CA ASP A 27 -14.25 15.54 3.45
C ASP A 27 -13.86 15.37 4.93
N ALA A 28 -14.32 16.28 5.81
CA ALA A 28 -13.99 16.26 7.23
C ALA A 28 -14.80 15.22 8.04
N TYR A 29 -15.97 14.82 7.53
CA TYR A 29 -16.87 13.86 8.16
C TYR A 29 -17.01 12.55 7.37
N ALA A 30 -16.53 12.49 6.13
CA ALA A 30 -16.40 11.23 5.40
C ALA A 30 -15.47 10.30 6.18
N ALA A 31 -15.89 9.03 6.33
CA ALA A 31 -14.98 8.00 6.79
C ALA A 31 -13.73 8.02 5.87
N PRO A 32 -12.49 7.94 6.39
CA PRO A 32 -11.33 7.82 5.55
C PRO A 32 -11.43 6.47 4.83
N ALA A 33 -12.03 6.44 3.64
CA ALA A 33 -12.47 5.20 3.02
C ALA A 33 -11.31 4.47 2.34
N ASN A 34 -10.12 4.46 2.92
CA ASN A 34 -9.00 3.64 2.46
C ASN A 34 -9.39 2.16 2.64
N PHE A 35 -9.66 1.47 1.54
CA PHE A 35 -10.09 0.07 1.55
C PHE A 35 -9.10 -0.81 0.79
N LEU A 36 -8.96 -2.06 1.25
CA LEU A 36 -8.29 -3.14 0.56
C LEU A 36 -9.18 -4.37 0.72
N GLU A 37 -9.87 -4.73 -0.35
CA GLU A 37 -10.72 -5.92 -0.42
C GLU A 37 -9.98 -7.00 -1.20
N ILE A 38 -9.98 -8.23 -0.69
CA ILE A 38 -9.37 -9.38 -1.32
C ILE A 38 -10.36 -10.54 -1.26
N ASP A 39 -10.74 -11.05 -2.44
CA ASP A 39 -11.60 -12.22 -2.59
C ASP A 39 -10.78 -13.40 -3.11
N VAL A 40 -10.97 -14.57 -2.52
CA VAL A 40 -10.37 -15.84 -2.97
C VAL A 40 -11.48 -16.73 -3.49
N ILE A 41 -11.57 -16.85 -4.81
CA ILE A 41 -12.70 -17.49 -5.51
C ILE A 41 -12.21 -18.48 -6.57
N ASN A 42 -13.16 -19.12 -7.25
CA ASN A 42 -12.93 -19.93 -8.45
C ASN A 42 -11.78 -20.96 -8.30
N PRO A 43 -11.90 -21.92 -7.37
CA PRO A 43 -10.91 -22.97 -7.22
C PRO A 43 -10.81 -23.81 -8.50
N ILE A 44 -9.59 -24.01 -9.01
CA ILE A 44 -9.30 -24.88 -10.15
C ILE A 44 -8.24 -25.89 -9.75
N THR A 45 -8.51 -27.16 -10.07
CA THR A 45 -7.57 -28.25 -9.83
C THR A 45 -6.76 -28.52 -11.09
N HIS A 46 -5.44 -28.44 -10.97
CA HIS A 46 -4.47 -28.69 -12.04
C HIS A 46 -3.74 -30.00 -11.83
N GLY A 47 -3.23 -30.56 -12.93
CA GLY A 47 -2.41 -31.77 -12.90
C GLY A 47 -3.18 -33.06 -12.64
N VAL A 48 -2.46 -34.18 -12.63
CA VAL A 48 -3.01 -35.53 -12.50
C VAL A 48 -2.19 -36.33 -11.49
N GLY A 49 -2.85 -37.22 -10.75
CA GLY A 49 -2.20 -38.10 -9.78
C GLY A 49 -1.49 -37.35 -8.66
N LYS A 50 -0.24 -37.72 -8.37
CA LYS A 50 0.56 -37.15 -7.27
C LYS A 50 1.00 -35.70 -7.47
N LYS A 51 0.90 -35.16 -8.70
CA LYS A 51 1.25 -33.76 -9.02
C LYS A 51 0.04 -32.83 -9.06
N ARG A 52 -1.11 -33.29 -8.56
CA ARG A 52 -2.33 -32.49 -8.51
C ARG A 52 -2.19 -31.36 -7.50
N TYR A 53 -2.59 -30.16 -7.86
CA TYR A 53 -2.71 -29.04 -6.95
C TYR A 53 -3.93 -28.19 -7.28
N THR A 54 -4.47 -27.49 -6.29
CA THR A 54 -5.57 -26.54 -6.48
C THR A 54 -5.02 -25.13 -6.32
N ASP A 55 -5.35 -24.28 -7.28
CA ASP A 55 -5.15 -22.84 -7.18
C ASP A 55 -6.49 -22.11 -7.16
N TYR A 56 -6.44 -20.86 -6.75
CA TYR A 56 -7.59 -19.99 -6.57
C TYR A 56 -7.36 -18.70 -7.34
N GLU A 57 -8.44 -18.09 -7.81
CA GLU A 57 -8.40 -16.73 -8.29
C GLU A 57 -8.42 -15.78 -7.08
N VAL A 58 -7.38 -14.97 -6.97
CA VAL A 58 -7.25 -13.92 -5.95
C VAL A 58 -7.57 -12.60 -6.63
N ARG A 59 -8.74 -12.04 -6.32
CA ARG A 59 -9.17 -10.73 -6.80
C ARG A 59 -8.91 -9.70 -5.72
N MET A 60 -8.34 -8.57 -6.10
CA MET A 60 -8.10 -7.45 -5.20
C MET A 60 -8.77 -6.19 -5.74
N ARG A 61 -9.39 -5.42 -4.84
CA ARG A 61 -9.90 -4.07 -5.11
C ARG A 61 -9.43 -3.12 -4.01
N THR A 62 -8.92 -1.96 -4.40
CA THR A 62 -8.41 -0.98 -3.45
C THR A 62 -8.47 0.44 -4.01
N ASN A 63 -8.59 1.44 -3.14
CA ASN A 63 -8.35 2.84 -3.50
C ASN A 63 -6.98 3.36 -3.00
N LEU A 64 -6.21 2.53 -2.29
CA LEU A 64 -4.94 2.92 -1.67
C LEU A 64 -3.91 3.41 -2.71
N PRO A 65 -3.23 4.55 -2.48
CA PRO A 65 -2.35 5.18 -3.48
C PRO A 65 -1.05 4.42 -3.75
N VAL A 66 -0.63 3.55 -2.82
CA VAL A 66 0.55 2.70 -2.97
C VAL A 66 0.40 1.63 -4.06
N PHE A 67 -0.83 1.17 -4.32
CA PHE A 67 -1.11 0.27 -5.43
C PHE A 67 -1.25 1.04 -6.72
N LYS A 68 -0.36 0.74 -7.67
CA LYS A 68 -0.39 1.29 -9.04
C LYS A 68 -1.69 0.95 -9.77
N VAL A 69 -2.22 -0.25 -9.51
CA VAL A 69 -3.46 -0.74 -10.08
C VAL A 69 -4.50 -0.91 -8.98
N LYS A 70 -5.72 -0.41 -9.21
CA LYS A 70 -6.82 -0.41 -8.24
C LYS A 70 -7.60 -1.72 -8.19
N GLU A 71 -7.53 -2.50 -9.26
CA GLU A 71 -8.15 -3.81 -9.38
C GLU A 71 -7.19 -4.81 -10.02
N SER A 72 -6.99 -5.97 -9.41
CA SER A 72 -6.20 -7.06 -10.01
C SER A 72 -6.88 -8.41 -9.81
N SER A 73 -6.54 -9.35 -10.69
CA SER A 73 -6.89 -10.76 -10.56
C SER A 73 -5.68 -11.60 -10.95
N VAL A 74 -5.28 -12.49 -10.04
CA VAL A 74 -4.12 -13.38 -10.21
C VAL A 74 -4.48 -14.78 -9.72
N ARG A 75 -3.80 -15.83 -10.19
CA ARG A 75 -3.99 -17.19 -9.67
C ARG A 75 -2.89 -17.58 -8.70
N ARG A 76 -3.28 -18.18 -7.57
CA ARG A 76 -2.39 -18.56 -6.47
C ARG A 76 -2.73 -19.94 -5.93
N ARG A 77 -1.72 -20.77 -5.74
CA ARG A 77 -1.86 -22.05 -5.03
C ARG A 77 -1.65 -21.85 -3.53
N TYR A 78 -2.12 -22.80 -2.72
CA TYR A 78 -1.99 -22.71 -1.26
C TYR A 78 -0.56 -22.41 -0.77
N SER A 79 0.46 -23.04 -1.36
CA SER A 79 1.86 -22.81 -0.98
C SER A 79 2.34 -21.37 -1.20
N ASP A 80 1.68 -20.61 -2.07
CA ASP A 80 1.98 -19.19 -2.29
C ASP A 80 1.44 -18.34 -1.14
N PHE A 81 0.30 -18.73 -0.55
CA PHE A 81 -0.24 -18.10 0.67
C PHE A 81 0.65 -18.41 1.88
N GLU A 82 1.16 -19.64 1.99
CA GLU A 82 2.13 -20.00 3.03
C GLU A 82 3.41 -19.16 2.91
N TRP A 83 3.90 -18.97 1.67
CA TRP A 83 5.04 -18.08 1.42
C TRP A 83 4.75 -16.65 1.87
N LEU A 84 3.60 -16.08 1.48
CA LEU A 84 3.22 -14.73 1.88
C LEU A 84 3.17 -14.62 3.41
N ARG A 85 2.50 -15.55 4.08
CA ARG A 85 2.42 -15.60 5.54
C ARG A 85 3.80 -15.54 6.19
N ASN A 86 4.72 -16.41 5.74
CA ASN A 86 6.07 -16.46 6.29
C ASN A 86 6.83 -15.14 6.08
N GLU A 87 6.62 -14.48 4.94
CA GLU A 87 7.25 -13.19 4.64
C GLU A 87 6.70 -12.07 5.55
N LEU A 88 5.39 -12.05 5.76
CA LEU A 88 4.73 -11.08 6.64
C LEU A 88 5.09 -11.30 8.13
N GLU A 89 5.31 -12.55 8.55
CA GLU A 89 5.71 -12.89 9.92
C GLU A 89 7.17 -12.53 10.21
N ARG A 90 8.08 -12.62 9.22
CA ARG A 90 9.49 -12.22 9.36
C ARG A 90 9.63 -10.74 9.69
N ASP A 91 8.79 -9.89 9.10
CA ASP A 91 8.68 -8.49 9.47
C ASP A 91 7.69 -8.32 10.63
N SER A 92 8.14 -8.59 11.87
CA SER A 92 7.30 -8.62 13.08
C SER A 92 6.51 -7.32 13.35
N LYS A 93 6.94 -6.20 12.76
CA LYS A 93 6.24 -4.89 12.82
C LYS A 93 5.14 -4.74 11.78
N PHE A 94 4.92 -5.74 10.92
CA PHE A 94 3.95 -5.70 9.83
C PHE A 94 2.55 -6.08 10.31
N CYS A 95 2.42 -7.11 11.15
CA CYS A 95 1.13 -7.56 11.68
C CYS A 95 0.39 -6.45 12.44
N GLU A 96 1.13 -5.65 13.24
CA GLU A 96 0.59 -4.45 13.92
C GLU A 96 0.15 -3.35 12.94
N ARG A 97 0.68 -3.33 11.72
CA ARG A 97 0.45 -2.29 10.70
C ARG A 97 -0.67 -2.63 9.73
N ILE A 98 -0.99 -3.91 9.47
CA ILE A 98 -2.06 -4.30 8.52
C ILE A 98 -3.41 -3.71 8.96
N ALA A 99 -3.68 -3.65 10.27
CA ALA A 99 -4.97 -3.24 10.81
C ALA A 99 -5.24 -1.72 10.79
N GLY A 100 -4.30 -0.88 10.35
CA GLY A 100 -4.53 0.57 10.34
C GLY A 100 -3.37 1.48 9.96
N HIS A 101 -2.23 0.94 9.52
CA HIS A 101 -1.03 1.74 9.25
C HIS A 101 -0.68 1.74 7.75
N PRO A 102 -0.56 2.92 7.11
CA PRO A 102 -0.20 3.06 5.69
C PRO A 102 1.11 2.36 5.26
N LEU A 103 1.94 1.89 6.21
CA LEU A 103 3.26 1.33 5.95
C LEU A 103 3.27 -0.18 5.69
N ALA A 104 2.21 -0.93 6.04
CA ALA A 104 2.05 -2.34 5.64
C ALA A 104 1.81 -2.48 4.13
N GLN A 105 1.37 -1.40 3.49
CA GLN A 105 1.03 -1.43 2.07
C GLN A 105 2.26 -1.21 1.19
N ASN A 106 3.39 -0.82 1.78
CA ASN A 106 4.64 -0.54 1.07
C ASN A 106 5.51 -1.78 0.86
N GLU A 107 5.11 -2.97 1.30
CA GLU A 107 5.94 -4.17 1.12
C GLU A 107 5.81 -4.75 -0.28
N ARG A 108 6.96 -4.99 -0.91
CA ARG A 108 7.02 -5.54 -2.25
C ARG A 108 6.44 -6.96 -2.34
N CYS A 109 6.51 -7.75 -1.27
CA CYS A 109 5.93 -9.10 -1.25
C CYS A 109 4.40 -9.10 -1.42
N LEU A 110 3.70 -8.11 -0.87
CA LEU A 110 2.24 -8.01 -0.99
C LEU A 110 1.82 -7.61 -2.42
N HIS A 111 2.59 -6.72 -3.06
CA HIS A 111 2.38 -6.37 -4.46
C HIS A 111 2.67 -7.53 -5.40
N MET A 112 3.76 -8.26 -5.15
CA MET A 112 4.09 -9.47 -5.91
C MET A 112 2.98 -10.51 -5.78
N PHE A 113 2.45 -10.70 -4.58
CA PHE A 113 1.36 -11.63 -4.35
C PHE A 113 0.06 -11.21 -5.04
N LEU A 114 -0.33 -9.93 -5.02
CA LEU A 114 -1.63 -9.47 -5.51
C LEU A 114 -1.65 -9.00 -6.97
N GLN A 115 -0.51 -8.58 -7.55
CA GLN A 115 -0.47 -7.91 -8.86
C GLN A 115 0.41 -8.62 -9.90
N GLU A 116 1.47 -9.35 -9.50
CA GLU A 116 2.37 -10.00 -10.46
C GLU A 116 1.82 -11.37 -10.89
N LEU A 117 2.06 -11.83 -12.12
CA LEU A 117 1.56 -13.15 -12.53
C LEU A 117 2.30 -14.30 -11.82
N VAL A 118 3.59 -14.11 -11.55
CA VAL A 118 4.49 -15.10 -10.96
C VAL A 118 5.12 -14.51 -9.70
N ILE A 119 5.22 -15.29 -8.64
CA ILE A 119 5.95 -14.92 -7.43
C ILE A 119 7.41 -15.33 -7.59
N ASP A 120 8.31 -14.36 -7.57
CA ASP A 120 9.74 -14.61 -7.50
C ASP A 120 10.14 -14.98 -6.06
N LYS A 121 10.55 -16.23 -5.84
CA LYS A 121 10.98 -16.69 -4.53
C LYS A 121 12.39 -16.21 -4.14
N ASN A 122 13.15 -15.69 -5.11
CA ASN A 122 14.48 -15.11 -4.88
C ASN A 122 14.40 -13.59 -4.69
N TYR A 123 13.21 -13.03 -4.48
CA TYR A 123 13.05 -11.60 -4.27
C TYR A 123 13.82 -11.13 -3.04
N VAL A 124 14.43 -9.95 -3.17
CA VAL A 124 15.12 -9.27 -2.07
C VAL A 124 14.11 -8.39 -1.32
N PRO A 125 13.90 -8.62 -0.01
CA PRO A 125 12.98 -7.82 0.80
C PRO A 125 13.20 -6.32 0.66
N GLY A 126 12.11 -5.56 0.50
CA GLY A 126 12.22 -4.12 0.30
C GLY A 126 10.91 -3.37 0.17
N LYS A 127 10.97 -2.07 0.50
CA LYS A 127 9.86 -1.14 0.38
C LYS A 127 9.65 -0.66 -1.05
N ILE A 128 8.41 -0.44 -1.44
CA ILE A 128 8.04 0.21 -2.69
C ILE A 128 8.36 1.70 -2.57
N ARG A 129 9.15 2.22 -3.51
CA ARG A 129 9.41 3.64 -3.66
C ARG A 129 8.38 4.21 -4.64
N ASN A 130 7.49 5.08 -4.17
CA ASN A 130 6.68 5.91 -5.06
C ASN A 130 7.64 6.85 -5.79
N THR A 131 7.64 6.79 -7.13
CA THR A 131 8.23 7.83 -7.99
C THR A 131 7.11 8.74 -8.43
#